data_AF-A0AA35SUA8-F1
#
_entry.id   AF-A0AA35SUA8-F1
#
_cell.length_a   1.000
_cell.length_b   1.000
_cell.length_c   1.000
_cell.angle_alpha   90.00
_cell.angle_beta   90.00
_cell.angle_gamma   90.00
#
_symmetry.space_group_name_H-M   'P 1'
#
loop_
_entity.id
_entity.type
_entity.pdbx_description
1 polymer ?
#
loop_
_entity_poly.entity_id
_entity_poly.type
_entity_poly.pdbx_seq_one_letter_code
_entity_poly.pdbx_strand_id
1 'polypeptide(L)'
;MLAHANWCWYDSELVVTSMRDDLEVERQETRSLQLPSRFDTRLAVSRDGKIFERCGGRKPFMRPGPEGSFSSRVIWEMPNPIRVGDELWIYYTGVNWDENRIVDPTAQSHLSGIDRAVMRLDGFVSADADYSGGEIITPSIRFAGRRLELNVDTSAGGSVLVELQHENGQPVQGYSEKEATFICGNSVRMPVCWGERQDVSQLSGKPIKIRFVMRDCKLYAFQFISDHTVSRQ
;
A
#
# COMPACT_ATOMS: atom_id res chain seq x y z
N MET A 1 14.78 -2.09 -17.63
CA MET A 1 13.57 -1.86 -18.46
C MET A 1 13.18 -0.40 -18.24
N LEU A 2 13.17 0.39 -19.31
CA LEU A 2 13.16 1.86 -19.30
C LEU A 2 11.89 2.42 -18.64
N ALA A 3 12.06 3.35 -17.70
CA ALA A 3 10.96 4.10 -17.10
C ALA A 3 10.45 5.13 -18.11
N HIS A 4 9.26 4.89 -18.67
CA HIS A 4 8.53 5.93 -19.38
C HIS A 4 7.87 6.85 -18.36
N ALA A 5 8.46 8.04 -18.18
CA ALA A 5 7.77 9.15 -17.55
C ALA A 5 6.80 9.74 -18.58
N ASN A 6 5.51 9.41 -18.46
CA ASN A 6 4.47 10.07 -19.24
C ASN A 6 4.23 11.46 -18.64
N TRP A 7 4.91 12.46 -19.20
CA TRP A 7 4.60 13.86 -18.99
C TRP A 7 3.49 14.25 -19.98
N CYS A 8 2.25 14.29 -19.53
CA CYS A 8 1.14 14.82 -20.32
C CYS A 8 1.11 16.34 -20.14
N TRP A 9 1.55 17.08 -21.16
CA TRP A 9 1.31 18.51 -21.26
C TRP A 9 -0.08 18.74 -21.86
N TYR A 10 -0.92 19.53 -21.20
CA TYR A 10 -2.13 20.09 -21.82
C TYR A 10 -1.80 21.51 -22.28
N ASP A 11 -2.09 21.82 -23.55
CA ASP A 11 -2.11 23.20 -24.05
C ASP A 11 -3.34 23.91 -23.46
N SER A 12 -3.16 25.08 -22.86
CA SER A 12 -4.25 25.96 -22.45
C SER A 12 -4.07 27.35 -23.06
N GLU A 13 -5.18 27.96 -23.51
CA GLU A 13 -5.20 29.30 -24.08
C GLU A 13 -4.85 30.40 -23.06
N LEU A 14 -4.21 31.46 -23.58
CA LEU A 14 -3.71 32.63 -22.85
C LEU A 14 -4.86 33.46 -22.23
N VAL A 15 -4.76 33.78 -20.93
CA VAL A 15 -5.56 34.83 -20.31
C VAL A 15 -4.67 36.05 -20.05
N VAL A 16 -5.03 37.18 -20.64
CA VAL A 16 -4.37 38.48 -20.44
C VAL A 16 -5.21 39.33 -19.49
N THR A 17 -4.59 39.94 -18.48
CA THR A 17 -5.21 41.08 -17.78
C THR A 17 -4.16 42.13 -17.46
N SER A 18 -4.20 43.25 -18.18
CA SER A 18 -3.80 44.56 -17.65
C SER A 18 -4.42 45.66 -18.49
N MET A 19 -5.15 46.57 -17.85
CA MET A 19 -5.49 47.88 -18.42
C MET A 19 -4.56 48.94 -17.81
N ARG A 20 -3.79 49.63 -18.66
CA ARG A 20 -3.28 51.01 -18.50
C ARG A 20 -2.70 51.46 -19.85
N ASP A 21 -3.10 52.65 -20.29
CA ASP A 21 -3.05 53.12 -21.69
C ASP A 21 -1.76 53.88 -22.09
N ASP A 22 -0.72 53.90 -21.26
CA ASP A 22 0.30 54.95 -21.35
C ASP A 22 1.78 54.52 -21.38
N LEU A 23 2.10 53.23 -21.59
CA LEU A 23 3.49 52.80 -21.84
C LEU A 23 3.56 51.69 -22.90
N GLU A 24 4.45 51.82 -23.89
CA GLU A 24 4.83 50.70 -24.76
C GLU A 24 5.53 49.63 -23.90
N VAL A 25 4.75 48.68 -23.39
CA VAL A 25 5.24 47.53 -22.64
C VAL A 25 5.63 46.45 -23.63
N GLU A 26 6.91 46.11 -23.66
CA GLU A 26 7.40 44.92 -24.34
C GLU A 26 6.70 43.69 -23.74
N ARG A 27 5.85 43.06 -24.56
CA ARG A 27 4.92 42.00 -24.16
C ARG A 27 5.71 40.74 -23.85
N GLN A 28 6.14 40.56 -22.60
CA GLN A 28 6.72 39.30 -22.16
C GLN A 28 5.60 38.28 -21.96
N GLU A 29 5.38 37.45 -22.99
CA GLU A 29 4.48 36.30 -22.92
C GLU A 29 4.95 35.35 -21.83
N THR A 30 4.34 35.45 -20.65
CA THR A 30 4.59 34.51 -19.57
C THR A 30 3.70 33.30 -19.85
N ARG A 31 4.25 32.25 -20.47
CA ARG A 31 3.58 30.94 -20.49
C ARG A 31 3.35 30.54 -19.04
N SER A 32 2.09 30.48 -18.60
CA SER A 32 1.74 29.84 -17.33
C SER A 32 2.11 28.38 -17.48
N LEU A 33 3.22 27.98 -16.86
CA LEU A 33 3.56 26.58 -16.69
C LEU A 33 2.44 25.95 -15.87
N GLN A 34 1.53 25.25 -16.52
CA GLN A 34 0.62 24.34 -15.82
C GLN A 34 1.46 23.19 -15.28
N LEU A 35 1.84 23.32 -14.01
CA LEU A 35 2.44 22.22 -13.27
C LEU A 35 1.41 21.10 -13.13
N PRO A 36 1.84 19.85 -12.88
CA PRO A 36 0.91 18.76 -12.59
C PRO A 36 0.04 19.11 -11.37
N SER A 37 -1.16 19.58 -11.67
CA SER A 37 -2.19 20.13 -10.78
C SER A 37 -2.97 19.09 -9.97
N ARG A 38 -2.49 17.85 -9.88
CA ARG A 38 -3.18 16.75 -9.18
C ARG A 38 -2.47 16.41 -7.88
N PHE A 39 -3.23 16.27 -6.80
CA PHE A 39 -2.73 15.91 -5.48
C PHE A 39 -3.10 14.47 -5.17
N ASP A 40 -2.09 13.65 -4.92
CA ASP A 40 -2.22 12.25 -4.56
C ASP A 40 -1.59 11.98 -3.19
N THR A 41 -2.00 10.87 -2.56
CA THR A 41 -1.42 10.41 -1.29
C THR A 41 -0.39 9.34 -1.60
N ARG A 42 0.80 9.39 -0.98
CA ARG A 42 1.87 8.39 -1.13
C ARG A 42 2.39 7.93 0.22
N LEU A 43 2.86 6.68 0.28
CA LEU A 43 3.43 6.12 1.51
C LEU A 43 4.91 6.49 1.68
N ALA A 44 5.27 6.74 2.93
CA ALA A 44 6.64 6.71 3.43
C ALA A 44 6.67 5.91 4.73
N VAL A 45 7.70 5.10 4.92
CA VAL A 45 7.87 4.23 6.10
C VAL A 45 9.16 4.56 6.83
N SER A 46 9.15 4.40 8.14
CA SER A 46 10.31 4.59 9.01
C SER A 46 10.25 3.63 10.18
N ARG A 47 11.39 3.09 10.59
CA ARG A 47 11.51 2.28 11.82
C ARG A 47 11.88 3.12 13.05
N ASP A 48 12.50 4.28 12.84
CA ASP A 48 13.02 5.14 13.90
C ASP A 48 12.30 6.49 14.01
N GLY A 49 11.36 6.76 13.11
CA GLY A 49 10.65 8.03 13.01
C GLY A 49 11.51 9.18 12.52
N LYS A 50 12.74 8.93 12.05
CA LYS A 50 13.71 9.95 11.61
C LYS A 50 14.06 9.78 10.14
N ILE A 51 14.41 8.56 9.74
CA ILE A 51 14.77 8.24 8.36
C ILE A 51 13.55 7.61 7.69
N PHE A 52 13.06 8.25 6.64
CA PHE A 52 11.88 7.81 5.90
C PHE A 52 12.24 7.34 4.50
N GLU A 53 11.70 6.19 4.11
CA GLU A 53 11.83 5.62 2.77
C GLU A 53 10.48 5.64 2.07
N ARG A 54 10.46 6.01 0.78
CA ARG A 54 9.23 6.00 -0.04
C ARG A 54 9.04 4.63 -0.68
N CYS A 55 7.94 3.97 -0.33
CA CYS A 55 7.62 2.63 -0.84
C CYS A 55 7.02 2.67 -2.26
N GLY A 56 6.92 1.50 -2.89
CA GLY A 56 6.13 1.29 -4.11
C GLY A 56 6.60 2.08 -5.33
N GLY A 57 7.89 2.44 -5.40
CA GLY A 57 8.42 3.26 -6.49
C GLY A 57 7.78 4.65 -6.59
N ARG A 58 7.32 5.20 -5.45
CA ARG A 58 6.59 6.48 -5.37
C ARG A 58 5.26 6.49 -6.12
N LYS A 59 4.69 5.33 -6.41
CA LYS A 59 3.32 5.23 -6.93
C LYS A 59 2.33 5.77 -5.87
N PRO A 60 1.21 6.38 -6.31
CA PRO A 60 0.15 6.78 -5.40
C PRO A 60 -0.39 5.60 -4.59
N PHE A 61 -0.53 5.81 -3.29
CA PHE A 61 -1.26 4.94 -2.38
C PHE A 61 -2.76 5.17 -2.52
N MET A 62 -3.19 6.43 -2.49
CA MET A 62 -4.53 6.83 -2.93
C MET A 62 -4.39 7.78 -4.11
N ARG A 63 -5.21 7.56 -5.14
CA ARG A 63 -5.25 8.37 -6.36
C ARG A 63 -6.46 9.29 -6.32
N PRO A 64 -6.40 10.46 -6.97
CA PRO A 64 -7.60 11.18 -7.36
C PRO A 64 -8.63 10.26 -8.02
N GLY A 65 -9.90 10.58 -7.83
CA GLY A 65 -11.01 9.86 -8.43
C GLY A 65 -11.03 9.96 -9.95
N PRO A 66 -11.97 9.24 -10.60
CA PRO A 66 -12.16 9.36 -12.04
C PRO A 66 -12.54 10.80 -12.42
N GLU A 67 -12.28 11.16 -13.67
CA GLU A 67 -12.65 12.47 -14.20
C GLU A 67 -14.16 12.73 -14.05
N GLY A 68 -14.51 13.96 -13.71
CA GLY A 68 -15.89 14.40 -13.48
C GLY A 68 -16.37 14.18 -12.04
N SER A 69 -15.65 13.37 -11.24
CA SER A 69 -15.97 13.17 -9.83
C SER A 69 -15.50 14.34 -8.96
N PHE A 70 -16.07 14.46 -7.75
CA PHE A 70 -15.69 15.48 -6.78
C PHE A 70 -14.22 15.36 -6.32
N SER A 71 -13.55 14.23 -6.56
CA SER A 71 -12.17 13.97 -6.12
C SER A 71 -11.19 13.84 -7.28
N SER A 72 -11.54 14.31 -8.48
CA SER A 72 -10.79 14.06 -9.71
C SER A 72 -9.45 14.80 -9.82
N ARG A 73 -9.26 15.87 -9.04
CA ARG A 73 -8.03 16.69 -9.05
C ARG A 73 -7.23 16.53 -7.78
N VAL A 74 -7.87 16.74 -6.63
CA VAL A 74 -7.22 16.73 -5.33
C VAL A 74 -7.94 15.76 -4.44
N ILE A 75 -7.17 14.91 -3.78
CA ILE A 75 -7.61 14.20 -2.58
C ILE A 75 -6.72 14.60 -1.42
N TRP A 76 -7.31 14.64 -0.23
CA TRP A 76 -6.59 14.88 1.01
C TRP A 76 -7.11 13.90 2.05
N GLU A 77 -6.25 12.99 2.49
CA GLU A 77 -6.57 12.02 3.51
C GLU A 77 -6.67 12.67 4.89
N MET A 78 -7.69 12.28 5.65
CA MET A 78 -7.77 12.61 7.06
C MET A 78 -6.79 11.72 7.84
N PRO A 79 -6.05 12.29 8.81
CA PRO A 79 -5.20 11.50 9.69
C PRO A 79 -6.07 10.55 10.54
N ASN A 80 -5.47 9.45 10.99
CA ASN A 80 -6.10 8.42 11.84
C ASN A 80 -7.14 7.54 11.11
N PRO A 81 -6.70 6.56 10.31
CA PRO A 81 -7.59 5.53 9.78
C PRO A 81 -8.38 4.83 10.90
N ILE A 82 -9.66 4.57 10.66
CA ILE A 82 -10.53 3.89 11.61
C ILE A 82 -10.49 2.39 11.33
N ARG A 83 -10.25 1.58 12.35
CA ARG A 83 -10.36 0.12 12.22
C ARG A 83 -11.82 -0.30 12.33
N VAL A 84 -12.32 -1.02 11.33
CA VAL A 84 -13.66 -1.61 11.31
C VAL A 84 -13.53 -3.09 10.99
N GLY A 85 -13.47 -3.92 12.04
CA GLY A 85 -13.20 -5.35 11.92
C GLY A 85 -11.83 -5.62 11.27
N ASP A 86 -11.88 -6.19 10.07
CA ASP A 86 -10.72 -6.56 9.23
C ASP A 86 -10.42 -5.53 8.14
N GLU A 87 -11.01 -4.36 8.25
CA GLU A 87 -10.79 -3.23 7.35
C GLU A 87 -10.18 -2.03 8.10
N LEU A 88 -9.44 -1.23 7.34
CA LEU A 88 -9.07 0.13 7.68
C LEU A 88 -9.83 1.08 6.77
N TRP A 89 -10.47 2.05 7.41
CA TRP A 89 -11.31 3.07 6.82
C TRP A 89 -10.56 4.39 6.85
N ILE A 90 -10.19 4.91 5.67
CA ILE A 90 -9.48 6.18 5.51
C ILE A 90 -10.45 7.18 4.94
N TYR A 91 -10.92 8.11 5.78
CA TYR A 91 -11.73 9.23 5.30
C TYR A 91 -10.86 10.23 4.56
N TYR A 92 -11.38 10.81 3.50
CA TYR A 92 -10.67 11.81 2.72
C TYR A 92 -11.65 12.87 2.20
N THR A 93 -11.14 14.09 2.02
CA THR A 93 -11.84 15.14 1.28
C THR A 93 -11.34 15.15 -0.15
N GLY A 94 -12.20 15.50 -1.10
CA GLY A 94 -11.82 15.70 -2.49
C GLY A 94 -12.36 17.01 -3.05
N VAL A 95 -11.61 17.57 -4.01
CA VAL A 95 -12.11 18.63 -4.90
C VAL A 95 -11.76 18.33 -6.36
N ASN A 96 -12.60 18.81 -7.28
CA ASN A 96 -12.45 18.62 -8.72
C ASN A 96 -11.78 19.80 -9.43
N TRP A 97 -11.15 20.71 -8.70
CA TRP A 97 -10.38 21.82 -9.25
C TRP A 97 -8.94 21.81 -8.72
N ASP A 98 -8.04 22.48 -9.44
CA ASP A 98 -6.64 22.60 -9.06
C ASP A 98 -6.31 23.89 -8.28
N GLU A 99 -5.02 24.11 -8.00
CA GLU A 99 -4.51 25.31 -7.30
C GLU A 99 -4.88 26.63 -8.01
N ASN A 100 -5.08 26.61 -9.32
CA ASN A 100 -5.53 27.75 -10.13
C ASN A 100 -7.06 27.83 -10.23
N ARG A 101 -7.78 26.98 -9.49
CA ARG A 101 -9.24 26.83 -9.50
C ARG A 101 -9.80 26.39 -10.86
N ILE A 102 -8.98 25.79 -11.72
CA ILE A 102 -9.44 25.22 -12.98
C ILE A 102 -10.15 23.91 -12.66
N VAL A 103 -11.45 23.88 -12.96
CA VAL A 103 -12.30 22.70 -12.76
C VAL A 103 -11.96 21.64 -13.81
N ASP A 104 -12.09 20.38 -13.41
CA ASP A 104 -12.12 19.26 -14.33
C ASP A 104 -13.06 19.52 -15.52
N PRO A 105 -12.58 19.55 -16.77
CA PRO A 105 -13.40 19.84 -17.95
C PRO A 105 -14.57 18.88 -18.16
N THR A 106 -14.49 17.69 -17.57
CA THR A 106 -15.54 16.67 -17.64
C THR A 106 -16.62 16.84 -16.58
N ALA A 107 -16.40 17.71 -15.59
CA ALA A 107 -17.38 18.03 -14.56
C ALA A 107 -18.30 19.17 -15.00
N GLN A 108 -19.57 19.09 -14.63
CA GLN A 108 -20.58 20.10 -14.97
C GLN A 108 -20.54 21.33 -14.03
N SER A 109 -19.86 21.21 -12.88
CA SER A 109 -19.79 22.25 -11.85
C SER A 109 -18.59 22.04 -10.92
N HIS A 110 -18.35 23.00 -10.03
CA HIS A 110 -17.43 22.83 -8.89
C HIS A 110 -18.01 21.79 -7.92
N LEU A 111 -17.24 20.74 -7.65
CA LEU A 111 -17.61 19.66 -6.75
C LEU A 111 -16.57 19.51 -5.66
N SER A 112 -17.05 19.39 -4.43
CA SER A 112 -16.26 19.02 -3.25
C SER A 112 -17.04 18.00 -2.43
N GLY A 113 -16.33 17.12 -1.73
CA GLY A 113 -16.99 16.10 -0.92
C GLY A 113 -16.05 15.44 0.09
N ILE A 114 -16.67 14.66 0.97
CA ILE A 114 -15.99 13.74 1.88
C ILE A 114 -16.45 12.33 1.49
N ASP A 115 -15.51 11.42 1.42
CA ASP A 115 -15.78 10.00 1.21
C ASP A 115 -14.74 9.16 1.95
N ARG A 116 -14.80 7.84 1.79
CA ARG A 116 -13.95 6.89 2.49
C ARG A 116 -13.34 5.88 1.54
N ALA A 117 -12.03 5.76 1.61
CA ALA A 117 -11.31 4.62 1.07
C ALA A 117 -11.32 3.46 2.10
N VAL A 118 -11.49 2.25 1.61
CA VAL A 118 -11.48 1.03 2.42
C VAL A 118 -10.33 0.15 1.94
N MET A 119 -9.55 -0.37 2.89
CA MET A 119 -8.51 -1.35 2.64
C MET A 119 -8.56 -2.44 3.70
N ARG A 120 -7.97 -3.61 3.41
CA ARG A 120 -7.78 -4.65 4.43
C ARG A 120 -6.87 -4.15 5.56
N LEU A 121 -7.08 -4.66 6.77
CA LEU A 121 -6.20 -4.42 7.91
C LEU A 121 -4.76 -4.80 7.54
N ASP A 122 -3.80 -3.94 7.89
CA ASP A 122 -2.37 -4.07 7.58
C ASP A 122 -2.04 -4.25 6.08
N GLY A 123 -2.93 -3.82 5.18
CA GLY A 123 -2.81 -4.00 3.73
C GLY A 123 -2.00 -2.95 2.96
N PHE A 124 -1.10 -2.20 3.62
CA PHE A 124 -0.49 -1.00 3.02
C PHE A 124 0.47 -1.31 1.87
N VAL A 125 1.27 -2.36 2.02
CA VAL A 125 2.24 -2.85 1.04
C VAL A 125 2.21 -4.36 1.10
N SER A 126 2.27 -5.02 -0.05
CA SER A 126 2.47 -6.45 -0.15
C SER A 126 3.79 -6.76 -0.84
N ALA A 127 4.34 -7.93 -0.51
CA ALA A 127 5.25 -8.60 -1.41
C ALA A 127 4.43 -9.48 -2.35
N ASP A 128 4.61 -9.28 -3.65
CA ASP A 128 3.83 -9.93 -4.70
C ASP A 128 4.69 -11.00 -5.36
N ALA A 129 4.14 -12.20 -5.52
CA ALA A 129 4.69 -13.24 -6.36
C ALA A 129 3.74 -13.46 -7.54
N ASP A 130 4.27 -13.49 -8.76
CA ASP A 130 3.48 -13.87 -9.93
C ASP A 130 3.31 -15.40 -10.00
N TYR A 131 2.71 -15.88 -11.10
CA TYR A 131 2.46 -17.31 -11.28
C TYR A 131 3.72 -18.16 -11.46
N SER A 132 4.86 -17.56 -11.85
CA SER A 132 6.17 -18.24 -11.89
C SER A 132 6.73 -18.50 -10.49
N GLY A 133 6.19 -17.80 -9.49
CA GLY A 133 6.52 -17.96 -8.08
C GLY A 133 7.70 -17.11 -7.64
N GLY A 134 8.02 -17.22 -6.36
CA GLY A 134 9.13 -16.51 -5.74
C GLY A 134 9.26 -16.87 -4.27
N GLU A 135 10.30 -16.36 -3.63
CA GLU A 135 10.50 -16.57 -2.21
C GLU A 135 11.01 -15.33 -1.49
N ILE A 136 10.69 -15.25 -0.21
CA ILE A 136 11.16 -14.20 0.68
C ILE A 136 11.63 -14.85 1.97
N ILE A 137 12.83 -14.49 2.40
CA ILE A 137 13.39 -14.94 3.68
C ILE A 137 13.54 -13.72 4.58
N THR A 138 12.99 -13.78 5.78
CA THR A 138 13.15 -12.71 6.76
C THR A 138 14.59 -12.64 7.27
N PRO A 139 15.02 -11.48 7.79
CA PRO A 139 16.12 -11.45 8.74
C PRO A 139 15.88 -12.39 9.93
N SER A 140 16.92 -12.68 10.70
CA SER A 140 16.79 -13.42 11.96
C SER A 140 15.89 -12.64 12.92
N ILE A 141 14.81 -13.26 13.40
CA ILE A 141 13.86 -12.68 14.33
C ILE A 141 13.71 -13.56 15.57
N ARG A 142 13.42 -12.92 16.70
CA ARG A 142 12.96 -13.59 17.93
C ARG A 142 11.51 -13.21 18.16
N PHE A 143 10.69 -14.17 18.54
CA PHE A 143 9.26 -13.95 18.70
C PHE A 143 8.72 -14.54 20.01
N ALA A 144 7.58 -14.01 20.43
CA ALA A 144 6.71 -14.59 21.44
C ALA A 144 5.40 -15.03 20.78
N GLY A 145 4.86 -16.18 21.17
CA GLY A 145 3.64 -16.73 20.59
C GLY A 145 3.70 -18.23 20.41
N ARG A 146 2.55 -18.80 20.04
CA ARG A 146 2.31 -20.23 19.87
C ARG A 146 1.86 -20.60 18.46
N ARG A 147 1.35 -19.64 17.69
CA ARG A 147 0.93 -19.85 16.28
C ARG A 147 1.41 -18.71 15.41
N LEU A 148 1.63 -18.99 14.14
CA LEU A 148 1.95 -18.02 13.10
C LEU A 148 0.72 -17.80 12.22
N GLU A 149 0.36 -16.54 12.00
CA GLU A 149 -0.71 -16.14 11.10
C GLU A 149 -0.17 -15.22 10.00
N LEU A 150 -0.74 -15.34 8.81
CA LEU A 150 -0.43 -14.51 7.66
C LEU A 150 -1.60 -13.60 7.32
N ASN A 151 -1.28 -12.37 6.91
CA ASN A 151 -2.16 -11.52 6.16
C ASN A 151 -1.85 -11.70 4.68
N VAL A 152 -2.73 -12.41 3.96
CA VAL A 152 -2.45 -12.89 2.60
C VAL A 152 -3.69 -12.82 1.70
N ASP A 153 -3.44 -12.70 0.40
CA ASP A 153 -4.41 -12.90 -0.67
C ASP A 153 -3.76 -13.77 -1.75
N THR A 154 -4.27 -14.98 -1.97
CA THR A 154 -3.66 -15.95 -2.90
C THR A 154 -4.43 -16.12 -4.21
N SER A 155 -5.19 -15.12 -4.67
CA SER A 155 -5.99 -15.24 -5.90
C SER A 155 -6.89 -16.50 -5.92
N ALA A 156 -7.40 -16.91 -7.08
CA ALA A 156 -8.14 -18.17 -7.23
C ALA A 156 -7.25 -19.42 -7.30
N GLY A 157 -5.95 -19.27 -7.61
CA GLY A 157 -5.04 -20.39 -7.87
C GLY A 157 -3.64 -20.26 -7.29
N GLY A 158 -3.37 -19.19 -6.56
CA GLY A 158 -2.11 -18.98 -5.87
C GLY A 158 -2.02 -19.75 -4.56
N SER A 159 -0.82 -19.72 -3.98
CA SER A 159 -0.54 -20.36 -2.70
C SER A 159 0.66 -19.75 -1.98
N VAL A 160 0.74 -20.03 -0.68
CA VAL A 160 1.93 -19.80 0.13
C VAL A 160 2.26 -21.07 0.91
N LEU A 161 3.54 -21.46 0.93
CA LEU A 161 4.12 -22.38 1.88
C LEU A 161 5.07 -21.61 2.79
N VAL A 162 5.18 -22.05 4.05
CA VAL A 162 6.03 -21.39 5.04
C VAL A 162 6.99 -22.41 5.61
N GLU A 163 8.27 -22.07 5.60
CA GLU A 163 9.33 -22.84 6.25
C GLU A 163 9.95 -22.00 7.38
N LEU A 164 10.13 -22.63 8.54
CA LEU A 164 10.93 -22.04 9.61
C LEU A 164 12.35 -22.58 9.51
N GLN A 165 13.32 -21.67 9.56
CA GLN A 165 14.74 -22.01 9.47
C GLN A 165 15.47 -21.60 10.74
N HIS A 166 16.50 -22.36 11.08
CA HIS A 166 17.52 -21.94 12.02
C HIS A 166 18.29 -20.72 11.47
N GLU A 167 19.06 -20.04 12.31
CA GLU A 167 19.83 -18.87 11.92
C GLU A 167 20.81 -19.14 10.76
N ASN A 168 21.34 -20.37 10.69
CA ASN A 168 22.22 -20.87 9.62
C ASN A 168 21.48 -21.19 8.30
N GLY A 169 20.16 -20.97 8.22
CA GLY A 169 19.35 -21.22 7.03
C GLY A 169 18.90 -22.67 6.85
N GLN A 170 19.25 -23.58 7.77
CA GLN A 170 18.76 -24.95 7.71
C GLN A 170 17.30 -25.03 8.17
N PRO A 171 16.44 -25.78 7.46
CA PRO A 171 15.05 -25.99 7.89
C PRO A 171 14.98 -26.59 9.29
N VAL A 172 14.05 -26.10 10.12
CA VAL A 172 13.74 -26.70 11.40
C VAL A 172 12.89 -27.96 11.14
N GLN A 173 13.31 -29.10 11.68
CA GLN A 173 12.57 -30.36 11.54
C GLN A 173 11.14 -30.21 12.08
N GLY A 174 10.14 -30.64 11.30
CA GLY A 174 8.72 -30.47 11.62
C GLY A 174 8.13 -29.13 11.17
N TYR A 175 8.94 -28.25 10.59
CA TYR A 175 8.54 -26.93 10.09
C TYR A 175 9.16 -26.63 8.71
N SER A 176 9.54 -27.67 7.96
CA SER A 176 10.13 -27.54 6.63
C SER A 176 9.08 -27.27 5.55
N GLU A 177 9.51 -26.77 4.39
CA GLU A 177 8.65 -26.56 3.23
C GLU A 177 7.89 -27.83 2.83
N LYS A 178 8.55 -29.00 2.92
CA LYS A 178 7.96 -30.30 2.57
C LYS A 178 6.85 -30.74 3.53
N GLU A 179 6.89 -30.25 4.77
CA GLU A 179 5.91 -30.54 5.80
C GLU A 179 4.81 -29.47 5.82
N ALA A 180 5.03 -28.32 5.18
CA ALA A 180 4.10 -27.19 5.18
C ALA A 180 2.82 -27.51 4.40
N THR A 181 1.69 -27.04 4.94
CA THR A 181 0.39 -27.11 4.28
C THR A 181 0.22 -25.88 3.39
N PHE A 182 -0.27 -26.10 2.16
CA PHE A 182 -0.59 -24.99 1.26
C PHE A 182 -1.62 -24.05 1.88
N ILE A 183 -1.27 -22.77 1.91
CA ILE A 183 -2.16 -21.70 2.29
C ILE A 183 -2.79 -21.14 1.02
N CYS A 184 -4.11 -21.28 0.89
CA CYS A 184 -4.90 -20.71 -0.20
C CYS A 184 -6.11 -19.96 0.38
N GLY A 185 -6.27 -18.69 0.01
CA GLY A 185 -7.42 -17.86 0.37
C GLY A 185 -7.06 -16.38 0.54
N ASN A 186 -8.06 -15.61 0.94
CA ASN A 186 -7.94 -14.20 1.26
C ASN A 186 -8.36 -13.97 2.72
N SER A 187 -7.39 -13.74 3.61
CA SER A 187 -7.63 -13.51 5.03
C SER A 187 -6.51 -12.67 5.65
N VAL A 188 -6.86 -11.83 6.63
CA VAL A 188 -5.90 -11.07 7.43
C VAL A 188 -5.26 -11.89 8.55
N ARG A 189 -5.79 -13.10 8.81
CA ARG A 189 -5.36 -14.01 9.88
C ARG A 189 -5.43 -15.46 9.41
N MET A 190 -4.67 -15.79 8.38
CA MET A 190 -4.58 -17.13 7.83
C MET A 190 -3.59 -17.98 8.63
N PRO A 191 -3.99 -19.08 9.28
CA PRO A 191 -3.09 -19.87 10.10
C PRO A 191 -2.06 -20.61 9.24
N VAL A 192 -0.83 -20.69 9.75
CA VAL A 192 0.24 -21.50 9.16
C VAL A 192 0.27 -22.88 9.82
N CYS A 193 0.27 -23.93 8.99
CA CYS A 193 0.30 -25.32 9.45
C CYS A 193 1.39 -26.11 8.71
N TRP A 194 1.92 -27.12 9.40
CA TRP A 194 2.82 -28.14 8.87
C TRP A 194 2.18 -29.52 9.10
N GLY A 195 1.33 -29.93 8.16
CA GLY A 195 0.43 -31.07 8.34
C GLY A 195 -0.57 -30.77 9.47
N GLU A 196 -0.58 -31.60 10.51
CA GLU A 196 -1.44 -31.39 11.70
C GLU A 196 -0.82 -30.42 12.72
N ARG A 197 0.43 -29.99 12.53
CA ARG A 197 1.15 -29.11 13.47
C ARG A 197 0.88 -27.64 13.18
N GLN A 198 0.49 -26.89 14.20
CA GLN A 198 0.39 -25.41 14.17
C GLN A 198 1.16 -24.73 15.32
N ASP A 199 1.63 -25.51 16.29
CA ASP A 199 2.34 -24.99 17.47
C ASP A 199 3.80 -24.70 17.15
N VAL A 200 4.21 -23.45 17.36
CA VAL A 200 5.59 -22.97 17.21
C VAL A 200 6.22 -22.59 18.55
N SER A 201 5.56 -22.90 19.67
CA SER A 201 5.97 -22.43 21.00
C SER A 201 7.36 -22.93 21.41
N GLN A 202 7.78 -24.09 20.92
CA GLN A 202 9.13 -24.65 21.13
C GLN A 202 10.25 -23.81 20.51
N LEU A 203 9.92 -22.92 19.58
CA LEU A 203 10.84 -22.01 18.91
C LEU A 203 10.78 -20.59 19.49
N SER A 204 9.85 -20.30 20.41
CA SER A 204 9.70 -18.98 21.00
C SER A 204 10.99 -18.54 21.72
N GLY A 205 11.35 -17.26 21.55
CA GLY A 205 12.58 -16.66 22.09
C GLY A 205 13.87 -17.06 21.36
N LYS A 206 13.86 -18.09 20.51
CA LYS A 206 15.02 -18.50 19.71
C LYS A 206 15.10 -17.68 18.43
N PRO A 207 16.31 -17.35 17.94
CA PRO A 207 16.47 -16.69 16.65
C PRO A 207 16.11 -17.67 15.53
N ILE A 208 15.16 -17.28 14.68
CA ILE A 208 14.73 -18.04 13.50
C ILE A 208 14.63 -17.12 12.28
N LYS A 209 14.64 -17.71 11.09
CA LYS A 209 14.22 -17.05 9.85
C LYS A 209 12.93 -17.69 9.36
N ILE A 210 12.08 -16.91 8.71
CA ILE A 210 10.88 -17.42 8.05
C ILE A 210 11.11 -17.32 6.54
N ARG A 211 10.98 -18.43 5.83
CA ARG A 211 10.99 -18.50 4.37
C ARG A 211 9.57 -18.69 3.88
N PHE A 212 9.08 -17.73 3.12
CA PHE A 212 7.80 -17.79 2.42
C PHE A 212 8.07 -18.22 0.99
N VAL A 213 7.52 -19.36 0.57
CA VAL A 213 7.53 -19.81 -0.82
C VAL A 213 6.17 -19.49 -1.40
N MET A 214 6.15 -18.64 -2.42
CA MET A 214 4.96 -17.90 -2.85
C MET A 214 4.69 -18.14 -4.33
N ARG A 215 3.42 -18.18 -4.70
CA ARG A 215 2.98 -18.25 -6.09
C ARG A 215 1.64 -17.57 -6.27
N ASP A 216 1.53 -16.68 -7.24
CA ASP A 216 0.32 -15.91 -7.58
C ASP A 216 -0.41 -15.36 -6.35
N CYS A 217 0.33 -14.66 -5.49
CA CYS A 217 -0.19 -14.21 -4.20
C CYS A 217 0.46 -12.90 -3.74
N LYS A 218 -0.24 -12.27 -2.79
CA LYS A 218 0.19 -11.06 -2.09
C LYS A 218 0.32 -11.37 -0.61
N LEU A 219 1.53 -11.27 -0.08
CA LEU A 219 1.81 -11.36 1.36
C LEU A 219 1.95 -9.95 1.93
N TYR A 220 1.03 -9.56 2.80
CA TYR A 220 1.00 -8.21 3.39
C TYR A 220 1.75 -8.14 4.72
N ALA A 221 1.50 -9.11 5.60
CA ALA A 221 2.07 -9.14 6.94
C ALA A 221 2.06 -10.56 7.51
N PHE A 222 2.77 -10.75 8.61
CA PHE A 222 2.74 -11.97 9.42
C PHE A 222 2.86 -11.62 10.90
N GLN A 223 2.30 -12.45 11.77
CA GLN A 223 2.38 -12.25 13.21
C GLN A 223 2.42 -13.58 13.98
N PHE A 224 3.09 -13.56 15.13
CA PHE A 224 3.00 -14.64 16.10
C PHE A 224 1.97 -14.28 17.17
N ILE A 225 0.98 -15.15 17.36
CA ILE A 225 -0.09 -14.95 18.35
C ILE A 225 0.07 -15.91 19.52
N SER A 226 -0.25 -15.42 20.71
CA SER A 226 -0.41 -16.24 21.91
C SER A 226 -1.90 -16.57 22.09
N ASP A 227 -2.24 -17.66 22.76
CA ASP A 227 -3.64 -18.00 23.11
C ASP A 227 -4.29 -16.96 24.08
N HIS A 228 -3.55 -15.92 24.47
CA HIS A 228 -4.04 -14.76 25.22
C HIS A 228 -3.96 -13.48 24.39
N THR A 229 -4.97 -13.25 23.56
CA THR A 229 -5.33 -11.86 23.21
C THR A 229 -6.74 -11.62 23.74
N VAL A 230 -6.79 -11.06 24.95
CA VAL A 230 -7.99 -10.39 25.45
C VAL A 230 -8.35 -9.34 24.41
N SER A 231 -9.57 -9.43 23.88
CA SER A 231 -10.18 -8.40 23.05
C SER A 231 -10.04 -7.06 23.75
N ARG A 232 -9.15 -6.19 23.26
CA ARG A 232 -9.20 -4.78 23.64
C ARG A 232 -10.34 -4.16 22.85
N GLN A 233 -11.41 -3.84 23.59
CA GLN A 233 -12.53 -3.01 23.17
C GLN A 233 -12.05 -1.65 22.69
#